data_AF-M7ZYT6-F1
#
_entry.id   AF-M7ZYT6-F1
#
_cell.length_a   1.000
_cell.length_b   1.000
_cell.length_c   1.000
_cell.angle_alpha   90.00
_cell.angle_beta   90.00
_cell.angle_gamma   90.00
#
_symmetry.space_group_name_H-M   'P 1'
#
loop_
_entity.id
_entity.type
_entity.pdbx_description
1 polymer ?
#
loop_
_entity_poly.entity_id
_entity_poly.type
_entity_poly.pdbx_seq_one_letter_code
_entity_poly.pdbx_strand_id
1 'polypeptide(L)'
;MGWSVFFILSELRSLKGLSNGLLLGAYDPLDPTGNITIRWDVRSWVPDGYVAEVSLFNYQQYRHIQPPGWKLGWVWSKKEIIWYVQGGQATEQGDCSKFKYDIPHSCKVNPEIVDLLPRAPSNRQRANCCKGGVLSSLAQDPANAVACFEVSVGRSGTTAKTLELPVNFTLKAPGPGYTCGPATKLDEPTKFTTPDGYSL
;
A
#
# COMPACT_ATOMS: atom_id res chain seq x y z
N MET A 1 -15.83 -13.67 -6.59
CA MET A 1 -16.22 -12.57 -5.67
C MET A 1 -14.99 -12.19 -4.86
N GLY A 2 -14.31 -11.12 -5.29
CA GLY A 2 -13.24 -10.49 -4.49
C GLY A 2 -13.84 -9.60 -3.41
N TRP A 3 -13.00 -9.06 -2.53
CA TRP A 3 -13.42 -8.26 -1.36
C TRP A 3 -12.39 -7.15 -1.17
N SER A 4 -12.81 -5.98 -0.70
CA SER A 4 -11.93 -4.79 -0.64
C SER A 4 -11.92 -4.15 0.73
N VAL A 5 -10.74 -3.65 1.10
CA VAL A 5 -10.52 -2.94 2.36
C VAL A 5 -9.79 -1.64 2.06
N PHE A 6 -10.20 -0.57 2.74
CA PHE A 6 -9.68 0.76 2.55
C PHE A 6 -9.00 1.22 3.83
N PHE A 7 -7.88 1.91 3.68
CA PHE A 7 -7.15 2.52 4.76
C PHE A 7 -6.88 3.97 4.34
N ILE A 8 -7.39 4.92 5.11
CA ILE A 8 -7.19 6.34 4.82
C ILE A 8 -5.97 6.81 5.61
N LEU A 9 -4.93 7.26 4.93
CA LEU A 9 -3.80 7.96 5.55
C LEU A 9 -3.92 9.45 5.32
N SER A 10 -4.08 10.19 6.41
CA SER A 10 -3.94 11.63 6.43
C SER A 10 -2.54 12.00 6.88
N GLU A 11 -1.99 13.11 6.39
CA GLU A 11 -0.73 13.64 6.92
C GLU A 11 -0.82 13.83 8.44
N LEU A 12 0.33 13.71 9.13
CA LEU A 12 0.44 13.97 10.56
C LEU A 12 -0.30 15.26 10.92
N ARG A 13 -1.49 15.15 11.52
CA ARG A 13 -2.15 16.29 12.14
C ARG A 13 -1.21 16.77 13.23
N SER A 14 -0.65 17.97 13.07
CA SER A 14 0.04 18.65 14.15
C SER A 14 -0.89 18.62 15.36
N LEU A 15 -0.48 17.95 16.44
CA LEU A 15 -1.11 18.07 17.74
C LEU A 15 -1.03 19.56 18.08
N LYS A 16 -2.13 20.29 17.88
CA LYS A 16 -2.27 21.63 18.44
C LYS A 16 -2.27 21.47 19.96
N GLY A 17 -1.10 21.61 20.57
CA GLY A 17 -0.97 21.69 22.02
C GLY A 17 0.37 21.17 22.55
N LEU A 18 1.22 22.13 22.91
CA LEU A 18 2.28 22.14 23.95
C LEU A 18 3.75 22.20 23.50
N SER A 19 4.37 23.27 23.99
CA SER A 19 5.80 23.53 24.21
C SER A 19 6.66 23.98 23.02
N ASN A 20 6.94 25.29 23.03
CA ASN A 20 8.15 25.99 22.60
C ASN A 20 9.14 25.23 21.69
N GLY A 21 9.20 25.69 20.43
CA GLY A 21 10.45 25.75 19.68
C GLY A 21 10.92 24.49 18.97
N LEU A 22 10.14 23.97 18.02
CA LEU A 22 10.63 23.45 16.72
C LEU A 22 9.41 23.20 15.81
N LEU A 23 9.17 24.07 14.82
CA LEU A 23 8.13 23.88 13.80
C LEU A 23 8.64 22.90 12.74
N LEU A 24 8.14 21.67 12.73
CA LEU A 24 8.28 20.78 11.57
C LEU A 24 6.90 20.62 10.92
N GLY A 25 6.74 21.33 9.79
CA GLY A 25 5.50 21.45 9.04
C GLY A 25 5.02 20.14 8.44
N ALA A 26 3.70 19.96 8.40
CA ALA A 26 3.00 18.85 7.72
C ALA A 26 1.48 19.11 7.62
N TYR A 27 1.06 20.37 7.68
CA TYR A 27 -0.33 20.77 7.55
C TYR A 27 -0.41 21.71 6.37
N ASP A 28 -1.19 21.36 5.35
CA ASP A 28 -1.53 22.26 4.26
C ASP A 28 -2.87 22.94 4.57
N PRO A 29 -2.88 24.23 4.97
CA PRO A 29 -4.12 24.96 5.21
C PRO A 29 -4.98 25.10 3.95
N LEU A 30 -4.40 24.97 2.76
CA LEU A 30 -5.08 25.07 1.48
C LEU A 30 -5.72 23.75 1.05
N ASP A 31 -5.33 22.62 1.66
CA ASP A 31 -5.93 21.31 1.43
C ASP A 31 -6.18 20.55 2.75
N PRO A 32 -7.13 21.04 3.57
CA PRO A 32 -7.38 20.49 4.90
C PRO A 32 -7.99 19.07 4.89
N THR A 33 -8.44 18.59 3.73
CA THR A 33 -9.06 17.27 3.53
C THR A 33 -8.22 16.30 2.69
N GLY A 34 -7.06 16.77 2.20
CA GLY A 34 -6.12 15.98 1.43
C GLY A 34 -5.67 14.73 2.17
N ASN A 35 -5.67 13.59 1.47
CA ASN A 35 -5.24 12.32 2.01
C ASN A 35 -4.64 11.42 0.93
N ILE A 36 -3.92 10.40 1.38
CA ILE A 36 -3.56 9.26 0.55
C ILE A 36 -4.38 8.07 1.04
N THR A 37 -5.19 7.50 0.16
CA THR A 37 -5.98 6.31 0.47
C THR A 37 -5.26 5.08 -0.05
N ILE A 38 -5.05 4.09 0.81
CA ILE A 38 -4.63 2.75 0.43
C ILE A 38 -5.87 1.89 0.27
N ARG A 39 -5.91 1.14 -0.82
CA ARG A 39 -6.89 0.09 -1.05
C ARG A 39 -6.18 -1.26 -1.10
N TRP A 40 -6.74 -2.24 -0.40
CA TRP A 40 -6.28 -3.62 -0.34
C TRP A 40 -7.38 -4.52 -0.88
N ASP A 41 -7.22 -4.98 -2.11
CA ASP A 41 -8.23 -5.71 -2.85
C ASP A 41 -7.85 -7.18 -2.97
N VAL A 42 -8.54 -8.06 -2.24
CA VAL A 42 -8.33 -9.51 -2.35
C VAL A 42 -8.98 -10.01 -3.63
N ARG A 43 -8.16 -10.41 -4.60
CA ARG A 43 -8.59 -10.82 -5.94
C ARG A 43 -8.94 -12.30 -6.02
N SER A 44 -8.13 -13.13 -5.38
CA SER A 44 -8.28 -14.59 -5.41
C SER A 44 -7.70 -15.23 -4.17
N TRP A 45 -8.26 -16.38 -3.79
CA TRP A 45 -7.70 -17.24 -2.76
C TRP A 45 -6.71 -18.23 -3.39
N VAL A 46 -5.65 -18.55 -2.66
CA VAL A 46 -4.67 -19.59 -3.00
C VAL A 46 -4.60 -20.57 -1.83
N PRO A 47 -4.04 -21.79 -2.01
CA PRO A 47 -4.12 -22.83 -0.98
C PRO A 47 -3.59 -22.43 0.42
N ASP A 48 -2.60 -21.54 0.47
CA ASP A 48 -2.00 -21.03 1.71
C ASP A 48 -2.31 -19.53 1.96
N GLY A 49 -3.28 -18.95 1.27
CA GLY A 49 -3.64 -17.56 1.53
C GLY A 49 -4.40 -16.88 0.40
N TYR A 50 -3.93 -15.72 -0.04
CA TYR A 50 -4.60 -14.94 -1.08
C TYR A 50 -3.65 -14.09 -1.91
N VAL A 51 -4.14 -13.64 -3.06
CA VAL A 51 -3.51 -12.60 -3.89
C VAL A 51 -4.31 -11.31 -3.72
N ALA A 52 -3.61 -10.22 -3.42
CA ALA A 52 -4.21 -8.91 -3.29
C ALA A 52 -3.54 -7.86 -4.19
N GLU A 53 -4.36 -6.99 -4.76
CA GLU A 53 -3.90 -5.76 -5.40
C GLU A 53 -3.92 -4.63 -4.36
N VAL A 54 -2.79 -3.96 -4.20
CA VAL A 54 -2.63 -2.85 -3.27
C VAL A 54 -2.42 -1.57 -4.06
N SER A 55 -3.34 -0.62 -3.89
CA SER A 55 -3.32 0.65 -4.60
C SER A 55 -3.20 1.82 -3.64
N LEU A 56 -2.37 2.81 -3.98
CA LEU A 56 -2.28 4.10 -3.29
C LEU A 56 -2.87 5.17 -4.20
N PHE A 57 -3.85 5.91 -3.68
CA PHE A 57 -4.50 7.03 -4.36
C PHE A 57 -4.13 8.31 -3.63
N ASN A 58 -3.50 9.25 -4.32
CA ASN A 58 -3.20 10.56 -3.74
C ASN A 58 -4.30 11.58 -4.08
N TYR A 59 -5.20 11.78 -3.11
CA TYR A 59 -6.30 12.74 -3.19
C TYR A 59 -5.93 14.13 -2.68
N GLN A 60 -4.65 14.40 -2.41
CA GLN A 60 -4.19 15.74 -2.05
C GLN A 60 -4.24 16.65 -3.28
N GLN A 61 -4.49 17.94 -3.11
CA GLN A 61 -4.64 18.90 -4.21
C GLN A 61 -3.31 19.45 -4.75
N TYR A 62 -2.31 19.64 -3.88
CA TYR A 62 -1.07 20.33 -4.24
C TYR A 62 0.19 19.52 -3.92
N ARG A 63 0.04 18.39 -3.23
CA ARG A 63 1.17 17.61 -2.76
C ARG A 63 1.42 16.39 -3.64
N HIS A 64 2.66 16.28 -4.07
CA HIS A 64 3.19 15.11 -4.76
C HIS A 64 4.20 14.40 -3.86
N ILE A 65 4.26 13.08 -3.95
CA ILE A 65 5.42 12.33 -3.48
C ILE A 65 6.45 12.32 -4.60
N GLN A 66 7.59 12.96 -4.33
CA GLN A 66 8.74 13.05 -5.23
C GLN A 66 9.77 11.96 -4.90
N PRO A 67 10.80 11.73 -5.75
CA PRO A 67 11.90 10.82 -5.43
C PRO A 67 12.56 11.17 -4.07
N PRO A 68 13.02 10.19 -3.26
CA PRO A 68 13.11 8.74 -3.52
C PRO A 68 11.79 7.95 -3.50
N GLY A 69 10.65 8.62 -3.36
CA GLY A 69 9.34 8.00 -3.51
C GLY A 69 8.74 7.47 -2.22
N TRP A 70 7.55 6.88 -2.34
CA TRP A 70 6.85 6.28 -1.21
C TRP A 70 7.46 4.94 -0.79
N LYS A 71 7.34 4.65 0.50
CA LYS A 71 7.56 3.34 1.09
C LYS A 71 6.37 3.00 1.97
N LEU A 72 5.69 1.90 1.64
CA LEU A 72 4.49 1.46 2.33
C LEU A 72 4.81 0.27 3.23
N GLY A 73 4.56 0.41 4.53
CA GLY A 73 4.69 -0.68 5.50
C GLY A 73 3.38 -1.00 6.19
N TRP A 74 3.29 -2.20 6.75
CA TRP A 74 2.18 -2.64 7.59
C TRP A 74 2.67 -3.72 8.56
N VAL A 75 1.79 -4.18 9.44
CA VAL A 75 2.04 -5.30 10.35
C VAL A 75 1.03 -6.41 10.06
N TRP A 76 1.52 -7.63 9.92
CA TRP A 76 0.67 -8.80 9.79
C TRP A 76 -0.07 -9.10 11.10
N SER A 77 -1.34 -9.51 11.00
CA SER A 77 -2.15 -9.83 12.19
C SER A 77 -1.76 -11.17 12.81
N LYS A 78 -1.18 -12.09 12.04
CA LYS A 78 -0.73 -13.41 12.51
C LYS A 78 0.75 -13.63 12.15
N LYS A 79 1.01 -14.61 11.28
CA LYS A 79 2.33 -15.09 10.87
C LYS A 79 2.41 -15.20 9.35
N GLU A 80 1.68 -14.32 8.69
CA GLU A 80 1.65 -14.18 7.24
C GLU A 80 3.05 -13.87 6.71
N ILE A 81 3.23 -14.20 5.44
CA ILE A 81 4.46 -14.01 4.68
C ILE A 81 4.11 -13.46 3.30
N ILE A 82 5.10 -12.93 2.60
CA ILE A 82 4.98 -12.52 1.20
C ILE A 82 5.63 -13.58 0.34
N TRP A 83 4.83 -14.29 -0.46
CA TRP A 83 5.34 -15.24 -1.44
C TRP A 83 6.00 -14.52 -2.62
N TYR A 84 5.32 -13.51 -3.19
CA TYR A 84 5.86 -12.68 -4.26
C TYR A 84 5.22 -11.28 -4.25
N VAL A 85 5.91 -10.33 -4.89
CA VAL A 85 5.41 -8.96 -5.16
C VAL A 85 5.61 -8.66 -6.65
N GLN A 86 4.58 -8.08 -7.28
CA GLN A 86 4.60 -7.66 -8.67
C GLN A 86 4.33 -6.15 -8.74
N GLY A 87 5.12 -5.39 -9.50
CA GLY A 87 5.04 -3.93 -9.55
C GLY A 87 5.65 -3.22 -8.33
N GLY A 88 6.14 -3.97 -7.34
CA GLY A 88 6.84 -3.45 -6.17
C GLY A 88 7.90 -4.43 -5.67
N GLN A 89 8.60 -4.05 -4.62
CA GLN A 89 9.66 -4.85 -4.01
C GLN A 89 9.68 -4.65 -2.50
N ALA A 90 9.68 -5.75 -1.74
CA ALA A 90 9.99 -5.68 -0.32
C ALA A 90 11.44 -5.23 -0.10
N THR A 91 11.63 -4.30 0.82
CA THR A 91 12.95 -3.73 1.17
C THR A 91 13.84 -4.69 1.93
N GLU A 92 13.23 -5.63 2.68
CA GLU A 92 13.92 -6.64 3.46
C GLU A 92 13.20 -7.99 3.36
N GLN A 93 13.98 -9.08 3.28
CA GLN A 93 13.44 -10.43 3.30
C GLN A 93 13.12 -10.90 4.74
N GLY A 94 13.92 -10.51 5.74
CA GLY A 94 13.76 -11.00 7.12
C GLY A 94 14.19 -12.46 7.30
N ASP A 95 13.76 -13.08 8.42
CA ASP A 95 14.11 -14.47 8.73
C ASP A 95 13.13 -15.47 8.08
N CYS A 96 13.55 -16.01 6.93
CA CYS A 96 12.84 -17.08 6.23
C CYS A 96 13.44 -18.48 6.48
N SER A 97 14.26 -18.68 7.52
CA SER A 97 15.00 -19.94 7.75
C SER A 97 14.15 -21.20 7.92
N LYS A 98 12.85 -21.02 8.23
CA LYS A 98 11.84 -22.09 8.33
C LYS A 98 11.47 -22.70 6.98
N PHE A 99 11.72 -22.00 5.88
CA PHE A 99 11.42 -22.45 4.52
C PHE A 99 12.68 -23.06 3.90
N LYS A 100 12.58 -24.29 3.39
CA LYS A 100 13.73 -25.07 2.89
C LYS A 100 13.84 -25.15 1.37
N TYR A 101 12.72 -25.07 0.66
CA TYR A 101 12.68 -25.22 -0.80
C TYR A 101 12.21 -23.90 -1.43
N ASP A 102 10.95 -23.55 -1.22
CA ASP A 102 10.39 -22.28 -1.69
C ASP A 102 10.59 -21.22 -0.63
N ILE A 103 11.57 -20.33 -0.85
CA ILE A 103 11.87 -19.24 0.08
C ILE A 103 10.96 -18.05 -0.26
N PRO A 104 10.14 -17.55 0.68
CA PRO A 104 9.29 -16.41 0.45
C PRO A 104 10.09 -15.14 0.12
N HIS A 105 9.47 -14.24 -0.65
CA HIS A 105 10.00 -12.91 -0.92
C HIS A 105 10.25 -12.10 0.35
N SER A 106 9.39 -12.22 1.37
CA SER A 106 9.62 -11.65 2.69
C SER A 106 8.89 -12.42 3.80
N CYS A 107 9.59 -12.65 4.92
CA CYS A 107 9.08 -13.22 6.16
C CYS A 107 9.07 -12.20 7.31
N LYS A 108 9.26 -10.91 7.00
CA LYS A 108 9.14 -9.84 7.99
C LYS A 108 7.71 -9.78 8.52
N VAL A 109 7.57 -9.65 9.83
CA VAL A 109 6.28 -9.40 10.50
C VAL A 109 5.74 -8.02 10.11
N ASN A 110 6.65 -7.07 9.89
CA ASN A 110 6.38 -5.70 9.48
C ASN A 110 7.08 -5.37 8.16
N PRO A 111 6.63 -5.93 7.02
CA PRO A 111 7.28 -5.69 5.74
C PRO A 111 7.11 -4.22 5.33
N GLU A 112 8.07 -3.71 4.55
CA GLU A 112 7.93 -2.45 3.82
C GLU A 112 8.16 -2.69 2.33
N ILE A 113 7.24 -2.22 1.50
CA ILE A 113 7.27 -2.28 0.04
C ILE A 113 7.61 -0.91 -0.52
N VAL A 114 8.48 -0.91 -1.53
CA VAL A 114 8.72 0.23 -2.41
C VAL A 114 8.27 -0.11 -3.82
N ASP A 115 7.97 0.93 -4.58
CA ASP A 115 7.72 0.81 -6.01
C ASP A 115 8.99 0.35 -6.75
N LEU A 116 8.82 -0.29 -7.91
CA LEU A 116 9.95 -0.55 -8.79
C LEU A 116 10.42 0.75 -9.48
N LEU A 117 11.67 0.77 -9.90
CA LEU A 117 12.20 1.88 -10.69
C LEU A 117 11.63 1.86 -12.12
N PRO A 118 11.59 3.03 -12.79
CA PRO A 118 11.35 3.09 -14.22
C PRO A 118 12.30 2.15 -14.95
N ARG A 119 11.81 1.42 -15.96
CA ARG A 119 12.54 0.39 -16.73
C ARG A 119 12.68 -0.97 -16.04
N ALA A 120 11.89 -1.25 -15.00
CA ALA A 120 11.73 -2.60 -14.50
C ALA A 120 11.36 -3.58 -15.65
N PRO A 121 11.82 -4.84 -15.62
CA PRO A 121 11.45 -5.84 -16.64
C PRO A 121 9.93 -5.99 -16.76
N SER A 122 9.40 -6.14 -17.98
CA SER A 122 7.95 -6.18 -18.25
C SER A 122 7.23 -7.28 -17.46
N ASN A 123 7.87 -8.44 -17.26
CA ASN A 123 7.34 -9.53 -16.46
C ASN A 123 7.29 -9.25 -14.95
N ARG A 124 7.83 -8.12 -14.48
CA ARG A 124 7.74 -7.63 -13.10
C ARG A 124 6.86 -6.39 -12.96
N GLN A 125 6.38 -5.83 -14.07
CA GLN A 125 5.52 -4.66 -14.06
C GLN A 125 4.06 -5.01 -13.75
N ARG A 126 3.32 -3.98 -13.33
CA ARG A 126 1.88 -3.96 -13.09
C ARG A 126 1.35 -2.61 -13.59
N ALA A 127 0.06 -2.53 -13.89
CA ALA A 127 -0.56 -1.23 -14.19
C ALA A 127 -0.32 -0.24 -13.05
N ASN A 128 -0.03 1.02 -13.38
CA ASN A 128 0.24 2.11 -12.43
C ASN A 128 1.44 1.90 -11.48
N CYS A 129 2.32 0.92 -11.72
CA CYS A 129 3.57 0.77 -10.99
C CYS A 129 4.72 1.55 -11.64
N CYS A 130 5.88 1.34 -11.03
CA CYS A 130 7.18 1.41 -11.64
C CYS A 130 7.64 2.83 -11.97
N LYS A 131 7.22 3.77 -11.13
CA LYS A 131 7.57 5.19 -11.20
C LYS A 131 8.64 5.56 -10.17
N GLY A 132 9.30 4.57 -9.56
CA GLY A 132 10.27 4.81 -8.49
C GLY A 132 9.65 5.46 -7.28
N GLY A 133 8.36 5.20 -7.04
CA GLY A 133 7.63 5.68 -5.89
C GLY A 133 7.14 7.13 -6.03
N VAL A 134 7.23 7.72 -7.22
CA VAL A 134 6.58 9.00 -7.51
C VAL A 134 5.06 8.82 -7.52
N LEU A 135 4.35 9.69 -6.79
CA LEU A 135 2.89 9.68 -6.70
C LEU A 135 2.35 11.12 -6.73
N SER A 136 1.77 11.50 -7.86
CA SER A 136 1.29 12.88 -8.07
C SER A 136 -0.03 13.17 -7.36
N SER A 137 -0.35 14.45 -7.15
CA SER A 137 -1.70 14.86 -6.78
C SER A 137 -2.70 14.49 -7.88
N LEU A 138 -3.86 13.93 -7.52
CA LEU A 138 -4.96 13.68 -8.44
C LEU A 138 -5.46 14.97 -9.13
N ALA A 139 -5.42 16.11 -8.44
CA ALA A 139 -5.93 17.37 -9.00
C ALA A 139 -4.99 17.95 -10.08
N GLN A 140 -3.69 17.71 -9.98
CA GLN A 140 -2.69 18.31 -10.86
C GLN A 140 -2.22 17.36 -11.96
N ASP A 141 -2.10 16.06 -11.66
CA ASP A 141 -1.66 15.04 -12.61
C ASP A 141 -2.37 13.71 -12.33
N PRO A 142 -3.62 13.56 -12.81
CA PRO A 142 -4.43 12.38 -12.56
C PRO A 142 -3.79 11.07 -13.07
N ALA A 143 -3.01 11.14 -14.15
CA ALA A 143 -2.40 9.97 -14.78
C ALA A 143 -1.34 9.32 -13.86
N ASN A 144 -0.69 10.09 -12.99
CA ASN A 144 0.33 9.58 -12.07
C ASN A 144 -0.11 9.56 -10.60
N ALA A 145 -1.38 9.84 -10.32
CA ALA A 145 -1.93 9.93 -8.96
C ALA A 145 -2.26 8.59 -8.29
N VAL A 146 -2.08 7.48 -9.04
CA VAL A 146 -2.26 6.12 -8.54
C VAL A 146 -0.94 5.36 -8.61
N ALA A 147 -0.57 4.68 -7.53
CA ALA A 147 0.46 3.64 -7.54
C ALA A 147 -0.17 2.30 -7.21
N CYS A 148 0.30 1.22 -7.83
CA CYS A 148 -0.28 -0.10 -7.63
C CYS A 148 0.77 -1.21 -7.70
N PHE A 149 0.65 -2.19 -6.82
CA PHE A 149 1.40 -3.44 -6.84
C PHE A 149 0.51 -4.60 -6.43
N GLU A 150 0.88 -5.82 -6.80
CA GLU A 150 0.21 -7.03 -6.34
C GLU A 150 1.11 -7.76 -5.34
N VAL A 151 0.49 -8.33 -4.31
CA VAL A 151 1.15 -9.12 -3.29
C VAL A 151 0.45 -10.47 -3.16
N SER A 152 1.22 -11.54 -3.19
CA SER A 152 0.73 -12.86 -2.78
C SER A 152 1.10 -13.14 -1.34
N VAL A 153 0.08 -13.32 -0.53
CA VAL A 153 0.18 -13.51 0.91
C VAL A 153 0.01 -14.98 1.24
N GLY A 154 0.98 -15.51 1.98
CA GLY A 154 0.96 -16.87 2.52
C GLY A 154 0.61 -16.90 4.00
N ARG A 155 0.31 -18.09 4.51
CA ARG A 155 -0.06 -18.39 5.90
C ARG A 155 -1.21 -17.53 6.41
N SER A 156 -2.13 -17.18 5.52
CA SER A 156 -3.34 -16.42 5.85
C SER A 156 -4.58 -17.32 5.74
N GLY A 157 -5.73 -16.80 6.18
CA GLY A 157 -7.00 -17.46 5.89
C GLY A 157 -7.26 -17.55 4.38
N THR A 158 -7.98 -18.59 3.95
CA THR A 158 -8.38 -18.84 2.55
C THR A 158 -9.85 -18.49 2.28
N THR A 159 -10.49 -17.80 3.23
CA THR A 159 -11.88 -17.34 3.11
C THR A 159 -12.03 -15.96 3.71
N ALA A 160 -13.04 -15.21 3.28
CA ALA A 160 -13.32 -13.88 3.82
C ALA A 160 -13.70 -13.87 5.31
N LYS A 161 -14.12 -15.02 5.86
CA LYS A 161 -14.44 -15.19 7.28
C LYS A 161 -13.18 -15.37 8.13
N THR A 162 -12.16 -16.02 7.58
CA THR A 162 -10.90 -16.36 8.30
C THR A 162 -9.76 -15.40 8.00
N LEU A 163 -9.92 -14.53 7.01
CA LEU A 163 -8.99 -13.48 6.67
C LEU A 163 -8.92 -12.44 7.79
N GLU A 164 -7.72 -12.29 8.35
CA GLU A 164 -7.37 -11.13 9.17
C GLU A 164 -6.58 -10.16 8.31
N LEU A 165 -6.97 -8.90 8.38
CA LEU A 165 -6.40 -7.85 7.56
C LEU A 165 -5.09 -7.38 8.18
N PRO A 166 -4.15 -6.87 7.36
CA PRO A 166 -2.99 -6.21 7.92
C PRO A 166 -3.41 -4.99 8.75
N VAL A 167 -2.61 -4.66 9.76
CA VAL A 167 -2.86 -3.56 10.69
C VAL A 167 -1.67 -2.62 10.72
N ASN A 168 -1.83 -1.46 11.35
CA ASN A 168 -0.74 -0.50 11.58
C ASN A 168 0.01 -0.12 10.29
N PHE A 169 -0.74 0.25 9.25
CA PHE A 169 -0.14 0.75 8.02
C PHE A 169 0.67 2.02 8.28
N THR A 170 1.80 2.13 7.60
CA THR A 170 2.68 3.30 7.63
C THR A 170 3.03 3.69 6.22
N LEU A 171 3.02 4.99 5.94
CA LEU A 171 3.48 5.53 4.67
C LEU A 171 4.62 6.50 4.95
N LYS A 172 5.80 6.15 4.46
CA LYS A 172 6.99 7.01 4.50
C LYS A 172 7.16 7.61 3.12
N ALA A 173 7.38 8.91 3.07
CA ALA A 173 7.71 9.64 1.85
C ALA A 173 8.69 10.76 2.20
N PRO A 174 9.35 11.38 1.21
CA PRO A 174 10.17 12.55 1.44
C PRO A 174 9.34 13.70 2.02
N GLY A 175 9.90 14.36 3.03
CA GLY A 175 9.20 15.40 3.77
C GLY A 175 8.45 14.85 4.98
N PRO A 176 7.33 15.47 5.36
CA PRO A 176 6.62 15.13 6.58
C PRO A 176 5.92 13.78 6.53
N GLY A 177 5.82 13.12 7.68
CA GLY A 177 5.22 11.79 7.79
C GLY A 177 3.70 11.79 7.66
N TYR A 178 3.16 10.62 7.32
CA TYR A 178 1.72 10.36 7.30
C TYR A 178 1.28 9.63 8.57
N THR A 179 0.06 9.89 9.01
CA THR A 179 -0.66 9.12 10.03
C THR A 179 -1.74 8.27 9.40
N CYS A 180 -1.80 7.00 9.79
CA CYS A 180 -2.85 6.12 9.33
C CYS A 180 -4.10 6.26 10.20
N GLY A 181 -5.25 6.47 9.57
CA GLY A 181 -6.55 6.25 10.20
C GLY A 181 -6.85 4.75 10.33
N PRO A 182 -7.91 4.37 11.05
CA PRO A 182 -8.31 2.97 11.17
C PRO A 182 -8.69 2.37 9.80
N ALA A 183 -8.42 1.07 9.66
CA ALA A 183 -8.85 0.27 8.51
C ALA A 183 -10.37 0.21 8.44
N THR A 184 -10.94 0.47 7.28
CA THR A 184 -12.38 0.32 7.02
C THR A 184 -12.58 -0.80 6.00
N LYS A 185 -13.24 -1.86 6.44
CA LYS A 185 -13.69 -2.93 5.55
C LYS A 185 -14.91 -2.42 4.78
N LEU A 186 -14.93 -2.62 3.46
CA LEU A 186 -16.19 -2.43 2.73
C LEU A 186 -16.98 -3.73 2.73
N ASP A 187 -18.27 -3.60 2.99
CA ASP A 187 -19.22 -4.71 2.96
C ASP A 187 -19.51 -5.13 1.50
N GLU A 188 -19.28 -4.24 0.54
CA GLU A 188 -19.41 -4.53 -0.89
C GLU A 188 -18.02 -4.71 -1.55
N PRO A 189 -17.82 -5.79 -2.34
CA PRO A 189 -16.67 -5.93 -3.23
C PRO A 189 -16.50 -4.69 -4.11
N THR A 190 -15.27 -4.16 -4.24
CA THR A 190 -15.06 -3.19 -5.32
C THR A 190 -15.18 -3.91 -6.66
N LYS A 191 -15.97 -3.34 -7.55
CA LYS A 191 -16.03 -3.80 -8.94
C LYS A 191 -14.67 -3.59 -9.57
N PHE A 192 -14.08 -4.66 -10.05
CA PHE A 192 -12.79 -4.59 -10.70
C PHE A 192 -12.98 -4.35 -12.18
N THR A 193 -12.42 -3.26 -12.70
CA THR A 193 -12.28 -3.10 -14.14
C THR A 193 -11.10 -3.93 -14.59
N THR A 194 -11.36 -5.00 -15.34
CA THR A 194 -10.30 -5.69 -16.09
C THR A 194 -9.73 -4.73 -17.16
N PRO A 195 -8.51 -4.95 -17.66
CA PRO A 195 -7.97 -4.20 -18.80
C PRO A 195 -8.93 -4.17 -20.01
N ASP A 196 -9.81 -5.16 -20.08
CA ASP A 196 -10.77 -5.42 -21.16
C ASP A 196 -12.12 -4.69 -20.96
N GLY A 197 -12.25 -3.89 -19.89
CA GLY A 197 -13.44 -3.07 -19.62
C GLY A 197 -14.62 -3.81 -19.00
N TYR A 198 -14.50 -5.11 -18.71
CA TYR A 198 -15.54 -5.87 -18.00
C TYR A 198 -15.37 -5.75 -16.49
N SER A 199 -16.46 -5.40 -15.81
CA SER A 199 -16.58 -5.44 -14.35
C SER A 199 -16.95 -6.85 -13.87
N LEU A 200 -16.16 -7.40 -12.93
CA LEU A 200 -16.52 -8.58 -12.13
C LEU A 200 -17.10 -8.19 -10.77
#